data_AF-A0A1Q9QZ49-F1
#
_entry.id   AF-A0A1Q9QZ49-F1
#
_cell.length_a   1.000
_cell.length_b   1.000
_cell.length_c   1.000
_cell.angle_alpha   90.00
_cell.angle_beta   90.00
_cell.angle_gamma   90.00
#
_symmetry.space_group_name_H-M   'P 1'
#
loop_
_entity.id
_entity.type
_entity.pdbx_description
1 polymer ?
#
loop_
_entity_poly.entity_id
_entity_poly.type
_entity_poly.pdbx_seq_one_letter_code
_entity_poly.pdbx_strand_id
1 'polypeptide(L)'
;MNTTLLRRLVFCLIGTLGLALLLPWGIYWLGLSRLSHYPEPPVRAISAVQHEWVRRLAGGEGDPVVTPLTPFSYGYAIFAREMEADKSTRVIGLVASDHLSNQEPQQRMLWRHLSGAALTIWLSRNWTDQQITAAALVALQRRPR
;
A
#
# COMPACT_ATOMS: atom_id res chain seq x y z
N MET A 1 -19.19 17.28 -39.92
CA MET A 1 -19.18 17.05 -38.45
C MET A 1 -19.33 18.40 -37.76
N ASN A 2 -20.35 18.59 -36.92
CA ASN A 2 -20.62 19.89 -36.27
C ASN A 2 -19.48 20.26 -35.32
N THR A 3 -18.86 21.42 -35.52
CA THR A 3 -17.71 21.92 -34.74
C THR A 3 -18.03 22.06 -33.24
N THR A 4 -19.29 22.37 -32.91
CA THR A 4 -19.81 22.42 -31.53
C THR A 4 -19.88 21.05 -30.87
N LEU A 5 -20.26 20.02 -31.63
CA LEU A 5 -20.34 18.64 -31.15
C LEU A 5 -18.92 18.06 -30.95
N LEU A 6 -18.00 18.33 -31.87
CA LEU A 6 -16.58 17.97 -31.74
C LEU A 6 -15.95 18.62 -30.50
N ARG A 7 -16.19 19.92 -30.25
CA ARG A 7 -15.67 20.62 -29.08
C ARG A 7 -16.18 20.05 -27.76
N ARG A 8 -17.46 19.65 -27.70
CA ARG A 8 -18.03 18.98 -26.51
C ARG A 8 -17.41 17.61 -26.28
N LEU A 9 -17.23 16.80 -27.34
CA LEU A 9 -16.59 15.50 -27.23
C LEU A 9 -15.14 15.60 -26.74
N VAL A 10 -14.37 16.55 -27.29
CA VAL A 10 -12.99 16.81 -26.84
C VAL A 10 -12.97 17.23 -25.37
N PHE A 11 -13.87 18.12 -24.95
CA PHE A 11 -13.95 18.55 -23.55
C PHE A 11 -14.28 17.39 -22.61
N CYS A 12 -15.26 16.55 -22.98
CA CYS A 12 -15.61 15.36 -22.21
C CYS A 12 -14.42 14.38 -22.12
N LEU A 13 -13.72 14.14 -23.23
CA LEU A 13 -12.57 13.24 -23.27
C LEU A 13 -11.41 13.75 -22.39
N ILE A 14 -11.12 15.05 -22.44
CA ILE A 14 -10.09 15.65 -21.58
C ILE A 14 -10.51 15.55 -20.11
N GLY A 15 -11.78 15.83 -19.80
CA GLY A 15 -12.31 15.72 -18.46
C GLY A 15 -12.21 14.29 -17.89
N THR A 16 -12.60 13.28 -18.67
CA THR A 16 -12.52 11.88 -18.24
C THR A 16 -11.07 11.42 -18.09
N LEU A 17 -10.18 11.80 -19.02
CA LEU A 17 -8.77 11.45 -18.95
C LEU A 17 -8.09 12.13 -17.75
N GLY A 18 -8.39 13.41 -17.51
CA GLY A 18 -7.91 14.15 -16.35
C GLY A 18 -8.36 13.51 -15.05
N LEU A 19 -9.64 13.10 -14.95
CA LEU A 19 -10.15 12.40 -13.78
C LEU A 19 -9.47 11.05 -13.59
N ALA A 20 -9.30 10.25 -14.65
CA ALA A 20 -8.64 8.95 -14.59
C ALA A 20 -7.19 9.05 -14.09
N LEU A 21 -6.48 10.14 -14.43
CA LEU A 21 -5.10 10.37 -14.00
C LEU A 21 -5.00 10.92 -12.56
N LEU A 22 -5.93 11.75 -12.14
CA LEU A 22 -5.85 12.40 -10.82
C LEU A 22 -6.50 11.57 -9.72
N LEU A 23 -7.51 10.76 -10.04
CA LEU A 23 -8.31 10.05 -9.06
C LEU A 23 -7.48 9.07 -8.20
N PRO A 24 -6.58 8.22 -8.74
CA PRO A 24 -5.78 7.31 -7.92
C PRO A 24 -4.89 8.05 -6.92
N TRP A 25 -4.28 9.17 -7.33
CA TRP A 25 -3.52 10.03 -6.43
C TRP A 25 -4.42 10.69 -5.38
N GLY A 26 -5.58 11.21 -5.77
CA GLY A 26 -6.54 11.79 -4.83
C GLY A 26 -6.99 10.80 -3.75
N ILE A 27 -7.27 9.55 -4.14
CA ILE A 27 -7.63 8.47 -3.21
C ILE A 27 -6.46 8.13 -2.29
N TYR A 28 -5.23 8.06 -2.82
CA TYR A 28 -4.02 7.85 -2.03
C TYR A 28 -3.84 8.94 -0.95
N TRP A 29 -3.95 10.21 -1.33
CA TRP A 29 -3.85 11.33 -0.39
C TRP A 29 -4.98 11.30 0.66
N LEU A 30 -6.19 10.96 0.25
CA LEU A 30 -7.34 10.83 1.15
C LEU A 30 -7.17 9.69 2.17
N GLY A 31 -6.53 8.59 1.77
CA GLY A 31 -6.17 7.50 2.68
C GLY A 31 -5.12 7.95 3.70
N LEU A 32 -4.06 8.64 3.26
CA LEU A 32 -3.03 9.14 4.15
C LEU A 32 -3.52 10.24 5.10
N SER A 33 -4.46 11.09 4.68
CA SER A 33 -5.00 12.16 5.53
C SER A 33 -5.78 11.65 6.74
N ARG A 34 -6.11 10.35 6.78
CA ARG A 34 -6.75 9.68 7.92
C ARG A 34 -5.74 9.16 8.95
N LEU A 35 -4.45 9.23 8.67
CA LEU A 35 -3.41 8.87 9.61
C LEU A 35 -3.18 10.02 10.59
N SER A 36 -3.47 9.79 11.87
CA SER A 36 -3.03 10.63 12.99
C SER A 36 -1.50 10.76 13.05
N HIS A 37 -0.74 9.70 12.75
CA HIS A 37 0.72 9.74 12.61
C HIS A 37 1.22 8.62 11.69
N TYR A 38 2.38 8.84 11.08
CA TYR A 38 3.08 7.84 10.29
C TYR A 38 3.80 6.84 11.22
N PRO A 39 3.94 5.57 10.80
CA PRO A 39 4.76 4.62 11.52
C PRO A 39 6.22 5.09 11.51
N GLU A 40 6.90 4.91 12.63
CA GLU A 40 8.34 5.15 12.72
C GLU A 40 9.10 3.91 12.25
N PRO A 41 10.17 4.07 11.44
CA PRO A 41 10.96 2.94 11.00
C PRO A 41 11.68 2.29 12.18
N PRO A 42 11.68 0.96 12.29
CA PRO A 42 12.40 0.28 13.37
C PRO A 42 13.92 0.53 13.23
N VAL A 43 14.53 0.95 14.34
CA VAL A 43 15.97 1.27 14.41
C VAL A 43 16.82 0.00 14.59
N ARG A 44 16.23 -1.09 15.07
CA ARG A 44 16.95 -2.36 15.30
C ARG A 44 17.04 -3.16 14.01
N ALA A 45 18.27 -3.40 13.56
CA ALA A 45 18.53 -4.44 12.58
C ALA A 45 18.12 -5.81 13.13
N ILE A 46 17.53 -6.64 12.27
CA ILE A 46 17.13 -8.00 12.60
C ILE A 46 18.15 -9.00 12.04
N SER A 47 18.29 -10.15 12.71
CA SER A 47 19.26 -11.17 12.30
C SER A 47 18.86 -11.83 10.98
N ALA A 48 19.82 -12.44 10.28
CA ALA A 48 19.54 -13.20 9.05
C ALA A 48 18.48 -14.30 9.25
N VAL A 49 18.48 -14.94 10.44
CA VAL A 49 17.48 -15.94 10.84
C VAL A 49 16.08 -15.34 10.96
N GLN A 50 15.97 -14.14 11.53
CA GLN A 50 14.70 -13.41 11.64
C GLN A 50 14.18 -12.95 10.28
N HIS A 51 15.08 -12.49 9.40
CA HIS A 51 14.76 -12.18 7.99
C HIS A 51 14.13 -13.37 7.29
N GLU A 52 14.79 -14.53 7.37
CA GLU A 52 14.32 -15.77 6.75
C GLU A 52 12.99 -16.26 7.36
N TRP A 53 12.78 -16.08 8.67
CA TRP A 53 11.53 -16.43 9.32
C TRP A 53 10.34 -15.61 8.80
N VAL A 54 10.49 -14.27 8.72
CA VAL A 54 9.45 -13.39 8.16
C VAL A 54 9.19 -13.75 6.69
N ARG A 55 10.23 -14.04 5.92
CA ARG A 55 10.13 -14.47 4.51
C ARG A 55 9.32 -15.75 4.35
N ARG A 56 9.62 -16.78 5.13
CA ARG A 56 8.88 -18.05 5.08
C ARG A 56 7.42 -17.86 5.46
N LEU A 57 7.15 -17.02 6.47
CA LEU A 57 5.77 -16.71 6.86
C LEU A 57 5.03 -15.91 5.78
N ALA A 58 5.75 -15.09 5.03
CA ALA A 58 5.25 -14.37 3.85
C ALA A 58 5.10 -15.25 2.59
N GLY A 59 5.56 -16.52 2.65
CA GLY A 59 5.36 -17.54 1.62
C GLY A 59 6.40 -17.55 0.48
N GLY A 60 7.61 -17.03 0.65
CA GLY A 60 8.60 -16.88 -0.44
C GLY A 60 9.88 -17.73 -0.33
N GLU A 61 10.32 -18.30 -1.46
CA GLU A 61 11.74 -18.52 -1.77
C GLU A 61 12.27 -17.27 -2.50
N GLY A 62 13.48 -16.79 -2.15
CA GLY A 62 14.13 -15.60 -2.73
C GLY A 62 14.05 -14.33 -1.86
N ASP A 63 14.95 -13.37 -2.10
CA ASP A 63 14.98 -12.09 -1.39
C ASP A 63 13.76 -11.22 -1.78
N PRO A 64 12.88 -10.84 -0.83
CA PRO A 64 11.76 -9.96 -1.13
C PRO A 64 12.31 -8.55 -1.36
N VAL A 65 12.57 -8.21 -2.62
CA VAL A 65 12.93 -6.86 -3.03
C VAL A 65 11.66 -6.00 -2.93
N VAL A 66 11.62 -5.01 -2.03
CA VAL A 66 10.51 -4.06 -1.98
C VAL A 66 10.58 -3.20 -3.22
N THR A 67 9.60 -3.38 -4.09
CA THR A 67 9.44 -2.52 -5.26
C THR A 67 8.58 -1.31 -4.88
N PRO A 68 9.01 -0.08 -5.16
CA PRO A 68 8.22 1.10 -4.87
C PRO A 68 6.89 1.08 -5.63
N LEU A 69 5.78 1.07 -4.90
CA LEU A 69 4.44 1.07 -5.46
C LEU A 69 3.99 2.49 -5.81
N THR A 70 3.09 2.60 -6.79
CA THR A 70 2.34 3.82 -7.11
C THR A 70 0.84 3.56 -6.93
N PRO A 71 0.01 4.61 -6.78
CA PRO A 71 -1.44 4.42 -6.73
C PRO A 71 -2.01 3.71 -7.96
N PHE A 72 -1.39 3.91 -9.12
CA PHE A 72 -1.77 3.22 -10.36
C PHE A 72 -1.34 1.75 -10.35
N SER A 73 -0.07 1.45 -10.06
CA SER A 73 0.42 0.06 -10.08
C SER A 73 -0.27 -0.79 -9.02
N TYR A 74 -0.54 -0.22 -7.85
CA TYR A 74 -1.31 -0.87 -6.79
C TYR A 74 -2.78 -1.07 -7.20
N GLY A 75 -3.42 -0.04 -7.76
CA GLY A 75 -4.79 -0.13 -8.27
C GLY A 75 -4.95 -1.17 -9.38
N TYR A 76 -3.97 -1.24 -10.29
CA TYR A 76 -3.90 -2.26 -11.34
C TYR A 76 -3.76 -3.66 -10.72
N ALA A 77 -2.86 -3.85 -9.75
CA ALA A 77 -2.67 -5.13 -9.07
C ALA A 77 -3.93 -5.62 -8.33
N ILE A 78 -4.74 -4.71 -7.77
CA ILE A 78 -6.06 -5.06 -7.22
C ILE A 78 -6.98 -5.56 -8.34
N PHE A 79 -7.09 -4.80 -9.41
CA PHE A 79 -8.01 -5.08 -10.52
C PHE A 79 -7.66 -6.39 -11.23
N ALA A 80 -6.37 -6.61 -11.49
CA ALA A 80 -5.83 -7.82 -12.12
C ALA A 80 -5.76 -9.03 -11.16
N ARG A 81 -6.09 -8.85 -9.87
CA ARG A 81 -5.95 -9.87 -8.80
C ARG A 81 -4.51 -10.40 -8.63
N GLU A 82 -3.52 -9.59 -8.97
CA GLU A 82 -2.10 -9.91 -8.84
C GLU A 82 -1.56 -9.65 -7.43
N MET A 83 -2.31 -8.94 -6.59
CA MET A 83 -1.94 -8.65 -5.20
C MET A 83 -1.68 -9.91 -4.35
N GLU A 84 -2.32 -11.04 -4.67
CA GLU A 84 -2.11 -12.30 -3.95
C GLU A 84 -0.77 -12.96 -4.32
N ALA A 85 -0.24 -12.66 -5.51
CA ALA A 85 1.03 -13.17 -5.99
C ALA A 85 2.22 -12.33 -5.50
N ASP A 86 2.04 -11.04 -5.26
CA ASP A 86 3.09 -10.15 -4.76
C ASP A 86 3.27 -10.24 -3.24
N LYS A 87 4.17 -11.13 -2.85
CA LYS A 87 4.54 -11.40 -1.45
C LYS A 87 5.11 -10.17 -0.75
N SER A 88 5.85 -9.32 -1.46
CA SER A 88 6.44 -8.10 -0.89
C SER A 88 5.34 -7.13 -0.45
N THR A 89 4.35 -6.89 -1.33
CA THR A 89 3.17 -6.09 -1.03
C THR A 89 2.37 -6.67 0.14
N ARG A 90 2.27 -8.00 0.26
CA ARG A 90 1.60 -8.64 1.39
C ARG A 90 2.30 -8.37 2.73
N VAL A 91 3.63 -8.43 2.78
CA VAL A 91 4.41 -8.10 3.99
C VAL A 91 4.22 -6.62 4.35
N ILE A 92 4.31 -5.73 3.38
CA ILE A 92 4.12 -4.29 3.62
C ILE A 92 2.69 -4.01 4.10
N GLY A 93 1.69 -4.66 3.49
CA GLY A 93 0.28 -4.56 3.89
C GLY A 93 0.00 -5.11 5.29
N LEU A 94 0.76 -6.11 5.73
CA LEU A 94 0.70 -6.60 7.11
C LEU A 94 1.16 -5.52 8.09
N VAL A 95 2.30 -4.86 7.82
CA VAL A 95 2.84 -3.76 8.63
C VAL A 95 1.83 -2.60 8.69
N ALA A 96 1.28 -2.20 7.53
CA ALA A 96 0.26 -1.16 7.46
C ALA A 96 -0.99 -1.51 8.28
N SER A 97 -1.45 -2.75 8.19
CA SER A 97 -2.64 -3.22 8.91
C SER A 97 -2.43 -3.27 10.42
N ASP A 98 -1.24 -3.68 10.88
CA ASP A 98 -0.88 -3.68 12.30
C ASP A 98 -0.85 -2.26 12.86
N HIS A 99 -0.19 -1.33 12.16
CA HIS A 99 -0.15 0.09 12.53
C HIS A 99 -1.56 0.68 12.68
N LEU A 100 -2.40 0.50 11.66
CA LEU A 100 -3.77 1.03 11.67
C LEU A 100 -4.65 0.42 12.78
N SER A 101 -4.50 -0.87 13.04
CA SER A 101 -5.27 -1.54 14.09
C SER A 101 -4.90 -1.05 15.49
N ASN A 102 -3.63 -0.70 15.70
CA ASN A 102 -3.13 -0.14 16.95
C ASN A 102 -3.50 1.34 17.13
N GLN A 103 -3.56 2.09 16.02
CA GLN A 103 -3.82 3.51 16.02
C GLN A 103 -5.30 3.86 16.19
N GLU A 104 -6.18 3.26 15.39
CA GLU A 104 -7.64 3.47 15.46
C GLU A 104 -8.41 2.17 15.25
N PRO A 105 -8.60 1.34 16.29
CA PRO A 105 -9.30 0.06 16.18
C PRO A 105 -10.78 0.20 15.80
N GLN A 106 -11.39 1.37 16.04
CA GLN A 106 -12.80 1.66 15.75
C GLN A 106 -13.04 2.31 14.38
N GLN A 107 -12.00 2.44 13.56
CA GLN A 107 -12.13 3.07 12.24
C GLN A 107 -13.11 2.29 11.35
N ARG A 108 -13.98 3.00 10.63
CA ARG A 108 -14.94 2.37 9.70
C ARG A 108 -14.21 1.54 8.65
N MET A 109 -14.75 0.37 8.30
CA MET A 109 -14.14 -0.61 7.39
C MET A 109 -13.61 -0.01 6.08
N LEU A 110 -14.40 0.86 5.41
CA LEU A 110 -13.96 1.54 4.18
C LEU A 110 -12.68 2.37 4.40
N TRP A 111 -12.65 3.17 5.47
CA TRP A 111 -11.48 3.99 5.79
C TRP A 111 -10.29 3.14 6.19
N ARG A 112 -10.51 2.00 6.83
CA ARG A 112 -9.44 1.04 7.16
C ARG A 112 -8.77 0.50 5.90
N HIS A 113 -9.56 0.13 4.88
CA HIS A 113 -9.00 -0.35 3.61
C HIS A 113 -8.31 0.76 2.81
N LEU A 114 -8.89 1.95 2.75
CA LEU A 114 -8.29 3.10 2.03
C LEU A 114 -6.99 3.54 2.69
N SER A 115 -6.99 3.71 4.01
CA SER A 115 -5.78 4.06 4.78
C SER A 115 -4.75 2.95 4.69
N GLY A 116 -5.18 1.68 4.73
CA GLY A 116 -4.31 0.52 4.58
C GLY A 116 -3.60 0.49 3.24
N ALA A 117 -4.34 0.64 2.13
CA ALA A 117 -3.77 0.72 0.80
C ALA A 117 -2.81 1.90 0.63
N ALA A 118 -3.21 3.08 1.10
CA ALA A 118 -2.39 4.28 1.03
C ALA A 118 -1.10 4.14 1.84
N LEU A 119 -1.18 3.58 3.05
CA LEU A 119 -0.04 3.35 3.90
C LEU A 119 0.88 2.26 3.32
N THR A 120 0.35 1.21 2.71
CA THR A 120 1.16 0.21 1.97
C THR A 120 1.99 0.87 0.86
N ILE A 121 1.36 1.72 0.04
CA ILE A 121 2.06 2.46 -1.01
C ILE A 121 3.12 3.38 -0.40
N TRP A 122 2.79 4.13 0.65
CA TRP A 122 3.73 5.03 1.30
C TRP A 122 4.93 4.27 1.89
N LEU A 123 4.71 3.15 2.59
CA LEU A 123 5.75 2.31 3.16
C LEU A 123 6.71 1.78 2.09
N SER A 124 6.17 1.27 0.97
CA SER A 124 7.00 0.76 -0.14
C SER A 124 7.95 1.79 -0.75
N ARG A 125 7.66 3.09 -0.57
CA ARG A 125 8.44 4.20 -1.14
C ARG A 125 9.39 4.85 -0.15
N ASN A 126 9.11 4.72 1.15
CA ASN A 126 9.83 5.47 2.20
C ASN A 126 10.66 4.55 3.10
N TRP A 127 10.39 3.25 3.10
CA TRP A 127 11.08 2.29 3.95
C TRP A 127 11.89 1.31 3.10
N THR A 128 13.01 0.87 3.68
CA THR A 128 13.88 -0.17 3.11
C THR A 128 13.33 -1.57 3.40
N ASP A 129 13.78 -2.57 2.65
CA ASP A 129 13.47 -3.99 2.87
C ASP A 129 13.72 -4.41 4.32
N GLN A 130 14.83 -3.96 4.91
CA GLN A 130 15.18 -4.25 6.30
C GLN A 130 14.17 -3.65 7.29
N GLN A 131 13.77 -2.39 7.08
CA GLN A 131 12.79 -1.73 7.95
C GLN A 131 11.41 -2.39 7.85
N ILE A 132 10.97 -2.74 6.63
CA ILE A 132 9.71 -3.46 6.41
C ILE A 132 9.75 -4.83 7.08
N THR A 133 10.82 -5.59 6.91
CA THR A 133 10.93 -6.94 7.47
C THR A 133 11.03 -6.90 9.00
N ALA A 134 11.75 -5.93 9.56
CA ALA A 134 11.82 -5.72 11.00
C ALA A 134 10.46 -5.35 11.61
N ALA A 135 9.70 -4.46 10.97
CA ALA A 135 8.36 -4.11 11.44
C ALA A 135 7.37 -5.27 11.27
N ALA A 136 7.48 -6.03 10.18
CA ALA A 136 6.65 -7.20 9.95
C ALA A 136 6.90 -8.28 11.02
N LEU A 137 8.14 -8.49 11.44
CA LEU A 137 8.46 -9.38 12.56
C LEU A 137 7.71 -8.96 13.84
N VAL A 138 7.76 -7.67 14.18
CA VAL A 138 7.07 -7.14 15.37
C VAL A 138 5.56 -7.32 15.25
N ALA A 139 4.97 -7.00 14.09
CA ALA A 139 3.54 -7.18 13.83
C ALA A 139 3.12 -8.65 13.97
N LEU A 140 3.93 -9.59 13.47
CA LEU A 140 3.68 -11.03 13.57
C LEU A 140 3.76 -11.54 15.01
N GLN A 141 4.65 -11.00 15.83
CA GLN A 141 4.76 -11.35 17.24
C GLN A 141 3.56 -10.86 18.08
N ARG A 142 2.89 -9.78 17.64
CA ARG A 142 1.75 -9.19 18.36
C ARG A 142 0.41 -9.83 18.03
N ARG A 143 0.29 -10.53 16.89
CA ARG A 143 -0.97 -11.19 16.53
C ARG A 143 -1.19 -12.43 17.41
N PRO A 144 -2.36 -12.55 18.08
CA PRO A 144 -2.71 -13.81 18.73
C PRO A 144 -2.80 -14.91 17.69
N ARG A 145 -2.22 -16.08 18.01
CA ARG A 145 -2.32 -17.29 17.18
C ARG A 145 -3.73 -17.85 17.23
#